data_AF-A0A6V7HFH7-F1
#
_entry.id   AF-A0A6V7HFH7-F1
#
_cell.length_a   1.000
_cell.length_b   1.000
_cell.length_c   1.000
_cell.angle_alpha   90.00
_cell.angle_beta   90.00
_cell.angle_gamma   90.00
#
_symmetry.space_group_name_H-M   'P 1'
#
loop_
_entity.id
_entity.type
_entity.pdbx_description
1 polymer ?
#
loop_
_entity_poly.entity_id
_entity_poly.type
_entity_poly.pdbx_seq_one_letter_code
_entity_poly.pdbx_strand_id
1 'polypeptide(L)'
;NQEHLKPQIVHALSNAELYCLALANIYSDPNYHNQNHCGILQALARKGVYLAEPNNTQLTETILIQNSPLKMSAHMAVIEGLMVLYAKEVVTGDRVVSAIRRFDPQAEVDVPADHEKGLLLWISHASHALIAKIQTEEGAGDKTRLPELPAAKDFQSLCDGVGLAAVVAFYCPGELNWMDIRVSKRPSVADALHNLSLVHAFCNRCLPYSIFHMQPEDVTYMRG
;
A
#
# COMPACT_ATOMS: atom_id res chain seq x y z
N ASN A 1 -29.88 -9.84 6.55
CA ASN A 1 -29.32 -8.90 7.54
C ASN A 1 -28.74 -7.72 6.79
N GLN A 2 -29.48 -6.61 6.71
CA GLN A 2 -28.90 -5.36 6.21
C GLN A 2 -27.87 -4.92 7.26
N GLU A 3 -26.59 -5.00 6.93
CA GLU A 3 -25.53 -4.43 7.77
C GLU A 3 -25.67 -2.91 7.74
N HIS A 4 -26.47 -2.38 8.65
CA HIS A 4 -26.56 -0.94 8.86
C HIS A 4 -25.29 -0.48 9.58
N LEU A 5 -24.64 0.54 9.02
CA LEU A 5 -23.55 1.21 9.71
C LEU A 5 -24.02 1.68 11.09
N LYS A 6 -23.15 1.53 12.09
CA LYS A 6 -23.43 2.02 13.44
C LYS A 6 -23.74 3.53 13.36
N PRO A 7 -24.75 4.03 14.08
CA PRO A 7 -25.14 5.45 14.03
C PRO A 7 -23.98 6.42 14.30
N GLN A 8 -23.02 6.02 15.15
CA GLN A 8 -21.80 6.78 15.43
C GLN A 8 -20.92 6.98 14.18
N ILE A 9 -20.79 5.96 13.34
CA ILE A 9 -20.01 6.04 12.10
C ILE A 9 -20.72 6.94 11.09
N VAL A 10 -22.05 6.80 10.97
CA VAL A 10 -22.86 7.67 10.10
C VAL A 10 -22.68 9.13 10.52
N HIS A 11 -22.77 9.41 11.81
CA HIS A 11 -22.56 10.75 12.35
C HIS A 11 -21.15 11.27 12.04
N ALA A 12 -20.12 10.48 12.36
CA ALA A 12 -18.70 10.85 12.20
C ALA A 12 -18.26 11.03 10.72
N LEU A 13 -18.97 10.38 9.78
CA LEU A 13 -18.83 10.65 8.35
C LEU A 13 -19.54 11.95 7.94
N SER A 14 -20.78 12.14 8.42
CA SER A 14 -21.63 13.29 8.07
C SER A 14 -21.18 14.61 8.69
N ASN A 15 -20.30 14.60 9.69
CA ASN A 15 -19.70 15.78 10.33
C ASN A 15 -18.19 15.95 10.02
N ALA A 16 -17.62 15.12 9.13
CA ALA A 16 -16.21 15.09 8.73
C ALA A 16 -15.19 14.69 9.82
N GLU A 17 -15.62 14.25 11.00
CA GLU A 17 -14.74 13.90 12.11
C GLU A 17 -13.73 12.81 11.74
N LEU A 18 -14.17 11.74 11.05
CA LEU A 18 -13.26 10.68 10.62
C LEU A 18 -12.18 11.18 9.64
N TYR A 19 -12.53 12.16 8.80
CA TYR A 19 -11.59 12.75 7.85
C TYR A 19 -10.59 13.67 8.53
N CYS A 20 -11.04 14.43 9.53
CA CYS A 20 -10.19 15.24 10.39
C CYS A 20 -9.18 14.37 11.12
N LEU A 21 -9.61 13.26 11.71
CA LEU A 21 -8.72 12.31 12.38
C LEU A 21 -7.67 11.73 11.43
N ALA A 22 -8.04 11.39 10.19
CA ALA A 22 -7.10 10.92 9.19
C ALA A 22 -6.05 11.99 8.84
N LEU A 23 -6.46 13.22 8.53
CA LEU A 23 -5.53 14.30 8.20
C LEU A 23 -4.65 14.71 9.39
N ALA A 24 -5.21 14.74 10.60
CA ALA A 24 -4.45 15.00 11.82
C ALA A 24 -3.38 13.92 12.06
N ASN A 25 -3.67 12.65 11.75
CA ASN A 25 -2.68 11.57 11.81
C ASN A 25 -1.57 11.76 10.74
N ILE A 26 -1.95 12.12 9.51
CA ILE A 26 -0.99 12.33 8.40
C ILE A 26 -0.01 13.47 8.71
N TYR A 27 -0.51 14.61 9.20
CA TYR A 27 0.29 15.83 9.33
C TYR A 27 0.70 16.19 10.76
N SER A 28 0.09 15.57 11.78
CA SER A 28 0.25 15.96 13.19
C SER A 28 -0.01 17.45 13.44
N ASP A 29 -0.85 18.10 12.60
CA ASP A 29 -1.16 19.53 12.67
C ASP A 29 -2.55 19.75 13.33
N PRO A 30 -2.60 20.51 14.44
CA PRO A 30 -3.84 20.94 15.10
C PRO A 30 -4.91 21.50 14.14
N ASN A 31 -4.51 22.16 13.05
CA ASN A 31 -5.41 22.76 12.07
C ASN A 31 -6.37 21.75 11.42
N TYR A 32 -6.01 20.47 11.37
CA TYR A 32 -6.84 19.42 10.78
C TYR A 32 -7.88 18.82 11.75
N HIS A 33 -7.90 19.21 13.03
CA HIS A 33 -8.79 18.57 14.01
C HIS A 33 -10.26 18.99 13.90
N ASN A 34 -10.56 20.11 13.23
CA ASN A 34 -11.91 20.66 13.18
C ASN A 34 -12.21 21.33 11.84
N GLN A 35 -12.11 20.54 10.76
CA GLN A 35 -12.46 20.96 9.41
C GLN A 35 -13.87 20.50 9.06
N ASN A 36 -14.57 21.27 8.22
CA ASN A 36 -15.78 20.81 7.55
C ASN A 36 -15.42 20.07 6.25
N HIS A 37 -16.39 19.44 5.57
CA HIS A 37 -16.13 18.69 4.35
C HIS A 37 -15.52 19.58 3.26
N CYS A 38 -15.95 20.84 3.15
CA CYS A 38 -15.32 21.78 2.22
C CYS A 38 -13.81 21.91 2.47
N GLY A 39 -13.40 22.06 3.74
CA GLY A 39 -12.00 22.09 4.14
C GLY A 39 -11.24 20.81 3.80
N ILE A 40 -11.84 19.63 4.01
CA ILE A 40 -11.26 18.34 3.62
C ILE A 40 -11.03 18.25 2.11
N LEU A 41 -12.05 18.60 1.31
CA LEU A 41 -11.98 18.56 -0.16
C LEU A 41 -10.92 19.54 -0.68
N GLN A 42 -10.84 20.74 -0.11
CA GLN A 42 -9.80 21.71 -0.45
C GLN A 42 -8.40 21.24 -0.06
N ALA A 43 -8.24 20.61 1.11
CA ALA A 43 -6.96 20.07 1.55
C ALA A 43 -6.45 18.99 0.57
N LEU A 44 -7.31 18.06 0.17
CA LEU A 44 -6.99 17.04 -0.84
C LEU A 44 -6.61 17.66 -2.20
N ALA A 45 -7.40 18.61 -2.69
CA ALA A 45 -7.14 19.27 -3.97
C ALA A 45 -5.81 20.04 -3.97
N ARG A 46 -5.48 20.77 -2.89
CA ARG A 46 -4.18 21.46 -2.72
C ARG A 46 -2.99 20.50 -2.75
N LYS A 47 -3.21 19.24 -2.38
CA LYS A 47 -2.21 18.16 -2.41
C LYS A 47 -2.27 17.33 -3.70
N GLY A 48 -3.03 17.80 -4.70
CA GLY A 48 -3.16 17.16 -5.99
C GLY A 48 -3.88 15.81 -5.93
N VAL A 49 -4.82 15.67 -5.00
CA VAL A 49 -5.78 14.56 -4.95
C VAL A 49 -7.15 15.13 -5.31
N TYR A 50 -7.60 14.89 -6.53
CA TYR A 50 -8.86 15.40 -7.05
C TYR A 50 -9.91 14.31 -6.99
N LEU A 51 -10.99 14.56 -6.26
CA LEU A 51 -12.08 13.60 -6.07
C LEU A 51 -13.18 13.78 -7.10
N ALA A 52 -13.67 12.67 -7.62
CA ALA A 52 -14.88 12.60 -8.44
C ALA A 52 -15.72 11.40 -8.01
N GLU A 53 -17.05 11.51 -8.07
CA GLU A 53 -17.91 10.34 -7.96
C GLU A 53 -17.73 9.40 -9.18
N PRO A 54 -18.14 8.11 -9.10
CA PRO A 54 -18.07 7.17 -10.22
C PRO A 54 -18.72 7.66 -11.53
N ASN A 55 -19.66 8.61 -11.43
CA ASN A 55 -20.33 9.25 -12.57
C ASN A 55 -19.67 10.57 -13.00
N ASN A 56 -18.41 10.81 -12.60
CA ASN A 56 -17.64 12.01 -12.87
C ASN A 56 -18.29 13.32 -12.36
N THR A 57 -19.15 13.20 -11.34
CA THR A 57 -19.79 14.34 -10.69
C THR A 57 -18.85 14.91 -9.63
N GLN A 58 -18.71 16.24 -9.60
CA GLN A 58 -17.91 16.90 -8.58
C GLN A 58 -18.52 16.64 -7.20
N LEU A 59 -17.67 16.20 -6.29
CA LEU A 59 -18.07 15.96 -4.91
C LEU A 59 -18.25 17.30 -4.19
N THR A 60 -19.38 17.47 -3.51
CA THR A 60 -19.71 18.70 -2.77
C THR A 60 -20.00 18.40 -1.31
N GLU A 61 -19.80 19.38 -0.44
CA GLU A 61 -20.13 19.29 0.98
C GLU A 61 -21.59 18.92 1.22
N THR A 62 -22.52 19.46 0.42
CA THR A 62 -23.95 19.14 0.51
C THR A 62 -24.25 17.65 0.38
N ILE A 63 -23.53 16.95 -0.52
CA ILE A 63 -23.68 15.50 -0.71
C ILE A 63 -23.19 14.73 0.53
N LEU A 64 -22.10 15.20 1.15
CA LEU A 64 -21.46 14.53 2.27
C LEU A 64 -22.13 14.79 3.63
N ILE A 65 -22.86 15.91 3.77
CA ILE A 65 -23.66 16.19 4.96
C ILE A 65 -24.96 15.37 4.97
N GLN A 66 -25.45 14.95 3.80
CA GLN A 66 -26.68 14.16 3.70
C GLN A 66 -26.52 12.78 4.37
N ASN A 67 -27.23 12.54 5.46
CA ASN A 67 -27.17 11.30 6.24
C ASN A 67 -28.48 10.49 6.27
N SER A 68 -29.50 10.92 5.52
CA SER A 68 -30.82 10.27 5.44
C SER A 68 -31.34 10.19 3.99
N PRO A 69 -30.90 9.22 3.17
CA PRO A 69 -29.86 8.23 3.45
C PRO A 69 -28.45 8.78 3.27
N LEU A 70 -27.47 8.18 3.95
CA LEU A 70 -26.05 8.48 3.78
C LEU A 70 -25.59 8.08 2.37
N LYS A 71 -24.98 9.03 1.64
CA LYS A 71 -24.40 8.78 0.32
C LYS A 71 -23.07 8.04 0.43
N MET A 72 -23.10 6.72 0.58
CA MET A 72 -21.90 5.91 0.81
C MET A 72 -20.84 6.06 -0.29
N SER A 73 -21.24 6.09 -1.57
CA SER A 73 -20.33 6.29 -2.70
C SER A 73 -19.49 7.56 -2.58
N ALA A 74 -20.10 8.65 -2.11
CA ALA A 74 -19.44 9.92 -1.90
C ALA A 74 -18.39 9.83 -0.77
N HIS A 75 -18.75 9.21 0.36
CA HIS A 75 -17.84 9.03 1.48
C HIS A 75 -16.67 8.10 1.14
N MET A 76 -16.92 7.04 0.36
CA MET A 76 -15.88 6.13 -0.11
C MET A 76 -14.86 6.84 -1.00
N ALA A 77 -15.30 7.74 -1.89
CA ALA A 77 -14.38 8.55 -2.69
C ALA A 77 -13.46 9.43 -1.82
N VAL A 78 -13.98 10.02 -0.73
CA VAL A 78 -13.15 10.79 0.21
C VAL A 78 -12.14 9.90 0.93
N ILE A 79 -12.56 8.71 1.38
CA ILE A 79 -11.70 7.75 2.07
C ILE A 79 -10.57 7.30 1.14
N GLU A 80 -10.89 6.95 -0.10
CA GLU A 80 -9.91 6.60 -1.13
C GLU A 80 -8.91 7.73 -1.37
N GLY A 81 -9.39 8.98 -1.51
CA GLY A 81 -8.51 10.14 -1.64
C GLY A 81 -7.58 10.35 -0.44
N LEU A 82 -8.07 10.12 0.79
CA LEU A 82 -7.23 10.20 1.99
C LEU A 82 -6.18 9.09 2.02
N MET A 83 -6.51 7.87 1.56
CA MET A 83 -5.55 6.77 1.43
C MET A 83 -4.47 7.09 0.38
N VAL A 84 -4.85 7.63 -0.78
CA VAL A 84 -3.91 8.11 -1.81
C VAL A 84 -3.04 9.24 -1.26
N LEU A 85 -3.63 10.19 -0.54
CA LEU A 85 -2.87 11.26 0.09
C LEU A 85 -1.83 10.72 1.07
N TYR A 86 -2.22 9.79 1.93
CA TYR A 86 -1.30 9.15 2.87
C TYR A 86 -0.14 8.46 2.12
N ALA A 87 -0.45 7.70 1.07
CA ALA A 87 0.58 7.04 0.26
C ALA A 87 1.56 8.06 -0.36
N LYS A 88 1.06 9.19 -0.88
CA LYS A 88 1.90 10.29 -1.41
C LYS A 88 2.81 10.93 -0.36
N GLU A 89 2.33 11.09 0.86
CA GLU A 89 3.10 11.73 1.95
C GLU A 89 4.12 10.76 2.58
N VAL A 90 3.85 9.45 2.57
CA VAL A 90 4.79 8.43 3.04
C VAL A 90 5.86 8.16 1.98
N VAL A 91 5.45 7.94 0.73
CA VAL A 91 6.30 7.52 -0.39
C VAL A 91 6.67 8.73 -1.25
N THR A 92 7.59 9.53 -0.72
CA THR A 92 8.18 10.62 -1.50
C THR A 92 9.38 10.12 -2.31
N GLY A 93 9.62 10.72 -3.48
CA GLY A 93 10.70 10.29 -4.36
C GLY A 93 12.07 10.33 -3.68
N ASP A 94 12.36 11.37 -2.89
CA ASP A 94 13.62 11.48 -2.13
C ASP A 94 13.77 10.36 -1.08
N ARG A 95 12.68 9.99 -0.40
CA ARG A 95 12.71 8.90 0.58
C ARG A 95 12.94 7.55 -0.10
N VAL A 96 12.32 7.32 -1.25
CA VAL A 96 12.52 6.09 -2.04
C VAL A 96 13.98 5.99 -2.50
N VAL A 97 14.52 7.04 -3.11
CA VAL A 97 15.91 7.05 -3.57
C VAL A 97 16.89 6.88 -2.40
N SER A 98 16.63 7.56 -1.28
CA SER A 98 17.43 7.40 -0.05
C SER A 98 17.36 5.96 0.49
N ALA A 99 16.18 5.34 0.51
CA ALA A 99 15.99 3.98 0.98
C ALA A 99 16.76 2.97 0.12
N ILE A 100 16.72 3.13 -1.21
CA ILE A 100 17.46 2.26 -2.15
C ILE A 100 18.98 2.41 -1.94
N ARG A 101 19.48 3.65 -1.86
CA ARG A 101 20.91 3.92 -1.67
C ARG A 101 21.49 3.40 -0.36
N ARG A 102 20.66 3.09 0.65
CA ARG A 102 21.14 2.46 1.90
C ARG A 102 21.67 1.05 1.69
N PHE A 103 21.14 0.33 0.71
CA PHE A 103 21.55 -1.04 0.41
C PHE A 103 22.16 -1.24 -0.97
N ASP A 104 22.03 -0.24 -1.85
CA ASP A 104 22.72 -0.17 -3.13
C ASP A 104 23.29 1.24 -3.34
N PRO A 105 24.44 1.57 -2.73
CA PRO A 105 24.99 2.92 -2.74
C PRO A 105 25.39 3.43 -4.14
N GLN A 106 25.60 2.52 -5.10
CA GLN A 106 25.99 2.84 -6.47
C GLN A 106 24.79 2.92 -7.42
N ALA A 107 23.56 2.74 -6.90
CA ALA A 107 22.37 2.80 -7.72
C ALA A 107 22.16 4.22 -8.31
N GLU A 108 22.21 4.30 -9.63
CA GLU A 108 21.74 5.45 -10.39
C GLU A 108 20.22 5.33 -10.57
N VAL A 109 19.49 5.98 -9.68
CA VAL A 109 18.02 5.90 -9.61
C VAL A 109 17.43 7.28 -9.83
N ASP A 110 16.59 7.41 -10.84
CA ASP A 110 15.79 8.61 -11.08
C ASP A 110 14.70 8.76 -10.03
N VAL A 111 14.35 10.01 -9.73
CA VAL A 111 13.25 10.31 -8.80
C VAL A 111 11.93 9.82 -9.42
N PRO A 112 11.19 8.92 -8.75
CA PRO A 112 9.91 8.43 -9.26
C PRO A 112 8.91 9.56 -9.50
N ALA A 113 8.16 9.45 -10.60
CA ALA A 113 7.15 10.46 -10.95
C ALA A 113 5.97 10.54 -9.97
N ASP A 114 5.67 9.42 -9.31
CA ASP A 114 4.57 9.28 -8.37
C ASP A 114 4.88 8.19 -7.32
N HIS A 115 4.01 8.11 -6.31
CA HIS A 115 4.14 7.19 -5.18
C HIS A 115 4.02 5.71 -5.57
N GLU A 116 3.20 5.38 -6.58
CA GLU A 116 3.03 4.00 -7.05
C GLU A 116 4.32 3.50 -7.70
N LYS A 117 4.87 4.28 -8.63
CA LYS A 117 6.19 4.00 -9.24
C LYS A 117 7.29 3.96 -8.19
N GLY A 118 7.22 4.82 -7.17
CA GLY A 118 8.16 4.80 -6.06
C GLY A 118 8.15 3.49 -5.28
N LEU A 119 6.97 2.95 -4.96
CA LEU A 119 6.82 1.65 -4.30
C LEU A 119 7.34 0.51 -5.17
N LEU A 120 6.94 0.46 -6.44
CA LEU A 120 7.36 -0.59 -7.38
C LEU A 120 8.88 -0.59 -7.60
N LEU A 121 9.48 0.60 -7.69
CA LEU A 121 10.93 0.76 -7.81
C LEU A 121 11.66 0.28 -6.56
N TRP A 122 11.18 0.68 -5.37
CA TRP A 122 11.75 0.22 -4.10
C TRP A 122 11.68 -1.30 -3.96
N ILE A 123 10.53 -1.91 -4.26
CA ILE A 123 10.35 -3.37 -4.22
C ILE A 123 11.30 -4.06 -5.19
N SER A 124 11.44 -3.54 -6.42
CA SER A 124 12.35 -4.09 -7.43
C SER A 124 13.81 -4.07 -6.95
N HIS A 125 14.27 -2.95 -6.40
CA HIS A 125 15.64 -2.86 -5.87
C HIS A 125 15.86 -3.75 -4.63
N ALA A 126 14.90 -3.81 -3.70
CA ALA A 126 14.99 -4.71 -2.55
C ALA A 126 15.06 -6.19 -2.99
N SER A 127 14.30 -6.57 -4.02
CA SER A 127 14.31 -7.92 -4.57
C SER A 127 15.66 -8.26 -5.22
N HIS A 128 16.23 -7.35 -6.01
CA HIS A 128 17.58 -7.55 -6.57
C HIS A 128 18.65 -7.63 -5.48
N ALA A 129 18.54 -6.80 -4.45
CA ALA A 129 19.48 -6.79 -3.32
C ALA A 129 19.41 -8.09 -2.51
N LEU A 130 18.22 -8.72 -2.38
CA LEU A 130 18.07 -10.06 -1.82
C LEU A 130 18.87 -11.09 -2.62
N ILE A 131 18.72 -11.09 -3.96
CA ILE A 131 19.48 -12.02 -4.82
C ILE A 131 20.99 -11.82 -4.69
N ALA A 132 21.46 -10.57 -4.65
CA ALA A 132 22.88 -10.27 -4.48
C ALA A 132 23.42 -10.75 -3.12
N LYS A 133 22.62 -10.65 -2.04
CA LYS A 133 22.97 -11.21 -0.72
C LYS A 133 23.09 -12.73 -0.77
N ILE A 134 22.11 -13.42 -1.35
CA ILE A 134 22.11 -14.90 -1.48
C ILE A 134 23.37 -15.36 -2.25
N GLN A 135 23.70 -14.69 -3.36
CA GLN A 135 24.91 -14.97 -4.15
C GLN A 135 26.20 -14.83 -3.34
N THR A 136 26.25 -13.85 -2.44
CA THR A 136 27.44 -13.60 -1.62
C THR A 136 27.58 -14.64 -0.50
N GLU A 137 26.47 -15.09 0.07
CA GLU A 137 26.42 -16.04 1.19
C GLU A 137 26.63 -17.50 0.76
N GLU A 138 26.05 -17.93 -0.37
CA GLU A 138 26.22 -19.31 -0.87
C GLU A 138 27.54 -19.53 -1.63
N GLY A 139 28.37 -18.50 -1.78
CA GLY A 139 29.57 -18.48 -2.61
C GLY A 139 29.24 -18.44 -4.11
N ALA A 140 30.27 -18.26 -4.96
CA ALA A 140 30.14 -18.23 -6.43
C ALA A 140 29.76 -19.60 -7.05
N GLY A 141 28.99 -20.42 -6.32
CA GLY A 141 28.37 -21.65 -6.80
C GLY A 141 27.27 -21.38 -7.82
N ASP A 142 26.84 -22.47 -8.45
CA ASP A 142 26.02 -22.51 -9.65
C ASP A 142 24.85 -21.50 -9.67
N LYS A 143 24.86 -20.58 -10.65
CA LYS A 143 23.84 -19.54 -10.85
C LYS A 143 22.42 -20.12 -11.01
N THR A 144 22.29 -21.42 -11.28
CA THR A 144 21.03 -22.15 -11.37
C THR A 144 20.25 -22.24 -10.05
N ARG A 145 20.87 -21.95 -8.89
CA ARG A 145 20.21 -22.04 -7.57
C ARG A 145 19.50 -20.77 -7.14
N LEU A 146 19.70 -19.65 -7.84
CA LEU A 146 19.10 -18.37 -7.46
C LEU A 146 17.63 -18.31 -7.87
N PRO A 147 16.74 -17.81 -6.99
CA PRO A 147 15.35 -17.63 -7.37
C PRO A 147 15.20 -16.54 -8.43
N GLU A 148 14.49 -16.85 -9.51
CA GLU A 148 14.12 -15.90 -10.55
C GLU A 148 12.88 -15.10 -10.09
N LEU A 149 13.10 -14.04 -9.32
CA LEU A 149 12.00 -13.21 -8.81
C LEU A 149 11.32 -12.41 -9.94
N PRO A 150 9.97 -12.44 -10.04
CA PRO A 150 9.24 -11.60 -11.00
C PRO A 150 9.47 -10.11 -10.74
N ALA A 151 9.57 -9.32 -11.80
CA ALA A 151 9.67 -7.87 -11.69
C ALA A 151 8.35 -7.24 -11.21
N ALA A 152 8.43 -6.27 -10.30
CA ALA A 152 7.30 -5.47 -9.84
C ALA A 152 6.96 -4.39 -10.87
N LYS A 153 6.11 -4.72 -11.85
CA LYS A 153 5.74 -3.82 -12.95
C LYS A 153 4.56 -2.91 -12.61
N ASP A 154 3.61 -3.47 -11.87
CA ASP A 154 2.35 -2.87 -11.43
C ASP A 154 1.86 -3.59 -10.16
N PHE A 155 0.76 -3.13 -9.55
CA PHE A 155 0.24 -3.77 -8.34
C PHE A 155 -0.31 -5.19 -8.60
N GLN A 156 -0.79 -5.47 -9.81
CA GLN A 156 -1.26 -6.81 -10.19
C GLN A 156 -0.10 -7.82 -10.17
N SER A 157 1.10 -7.40 -10.58
CA SER A 157 2.31 -8.23 -10.55
C SER A 157 2.69 -8.64 -9.13
N LEU A 158 2.37 -7.83 -8.12
CA LEU A 158 2.63 -8.11 -6.71
C LEU A 158 1.63 -9.11 -6.07
N CYS A 159 0.52 -9.41 -6.75
CA CYS A 159 -0.54 -10.24 -6.19
C CYS A 159 -0.21 -11.75 -6.14
N ASP A 160 0.97 -12.21 -6.59
CA ASP A 160 1.50 -13.54 -6.20
C ASP A 160 2.20 -13.53 -4.84
N GLY A 161 2.34 -12.37 -4.22
CA GLY A 161 3.08 -12.22 -2.97
C GLY A 161 4.59 -12.41 -3.09
N VAL A 162 5.15 -12.70 -4.26
CA VAL A 162 6.60 -12.98 -4.39
C VAL A 162 7.42 -11.73 -4.09
N GLY A 163 7.09 -10.61 -4.76
CA GLY A 163 7.80 -9.34 -4.54
C GLY A 163 7.65 -8.82 -3.10
N LEU A 164 6.47 -9.01 -2.50
CA LEU A 164 6.19 -8.62 -1.12
C LEU A 164 6.99 -9.49 -0.13
N ALA A 165 6.99 -10.81 -0.31
CA ALA A 165 7.75 -11.73 0.53
C ALA A 165 9.27 -11.51 0.38
N ALA A 166 9.75 -11.18 -0.83
CA ALA A 166 11.15 -10.86 -1.08
C ALA A 166 11.60 -9.61 -0.31
N VAL A 167 10.77 -8.56 -0.23
CA VAL A 167 11.04 -7.38 0.59
C VAL A 167 11.16 -7.76 2.07
N VAL A 168 10.26 -8.60 2.58
CA VAL A 168 10.32 -9.07 3.97
C VAL A 168 11.58 -9.91 4.21
N ALA A 169 11.90 -10.86 3.34
CA ALA A 169 13.13 -11.66 3.44
C ALA A 169 14.40 -10.78 3.42
N PHE A 170 14.38 -9.70 2.63
CA PHE A 170 15.51 -8.80 2.50
C PHE A 170 15.78 -7.96 3.76
N TYR A 171 14.72 -7.38 4.34
CA TYR A 171 14.82 -6.51 5.51
C TYR A 171 14.80 -7.27 6.84
N CYS A 172 14.11 -8.41 6.88
CA CYS A 172 13.87 -9.21 8.08
C CYS A 172 14.20 -10.70 7.83
N PRO A 173 15.45 -11.05 7.47
CA PRO A 173 15.83 -12.43 7.14
C PRO A 173 15.66 -13.42 8.31
N GLY A 174 15.63 -12.93 9.55
CA GLY A 174 15.33 -13.76 10.74
C GLY A 174 13.85 -14.12 10.89
N GLU A 175 12.94 -13.39 10.21
CA GLU A 175 11.50 -13.59 10.32
C GLU A 175 10.90 -14.32 9.11
N LEU A 176 11.49 -14.15 7.92
CA LEU A 176 11.09 -14.85 6.70
C LEU A 176 12.35 -15.31 5.94
N ASN A 177 12.50 -16.62 5.78
CA ASN A 177 13.56 -17.19 4.97
C ASN A 177 13.17 -17.15 3.49
N TRP A 178 14.08 -16.66 2.63
CA TRP A 178 13.83 -16.57 1.18
C TRP A 178 13.53 -17.94 0.56
N MET A 179 14.05 -19.04 1.14
CA MET A 179 13.79 -20.41 0.66
C MET A 179 12.34 -20.84 0.83
N ASP A 180 11.58 -20.19 1.71
CA ASP A 180 10.16 -20.48 1.91
C ASP A 180 9.27 -19.86 0.82
N ILE A 181 9.82 -18.92 0.03
CA ILE A 181 9.09 -18.23 -1.05
C ILE A 181 8.95 -19.19 -2.23
N ARG A 182 7.70 -19.44 -2.65
CA ARG A 182 7.40 -20.27 -3.82
C ARG A 182 7.49 -19.45 -5.09
N VAL A 183 8.50 -19.74 -5.88
CA VAL A 183 8.73 -19.16 -7.20
C VAL A 183 8.72 -20.29 -8.22
N SER A 184 7.78 -20.24 -9.17
CA SER A 184 7.61 -21.28 -10.18
C SER A 184 7.42 -20.66 -11.57
N LYS A 185 7.86 -21.38 -12.61
CA LYS A 185 7.70 -20.94 -14.01
C LYS A 185 6.23 -20.82 -14.44
N ARG A 186 5.33 -21.51 -13.73
CA ARG A 186 3.88 -21.49 -13.92
C ARG A 186 3.24 -21.25 -12.56
N PRO A 187 3.17 -19.99 -12.10
CA PRO A 187 2.65 -19.67 -10.78
C PRO A 187 1.19 -20.11 -10.67
N SER A 188 0.89 -20.87 -9.62
CA SER A 188 -0.47 -21.31 -9.30
C SER A 188 -1.11 -20.41 -8.25
N VAL A 189 -2.44 -20.47 -8.12
CA VAL A 189 -3.18 -19.83 -7.02
C VAL A 189 -2.66 -20.29 -5.66
N ALA A 190 -2.28 -21.57 -5.53
CA ALA A 190 -1.73 -22.11 -4.30
C ALA A 190 -0.34 -21.53 -3.96
N ASP A 191 0.47 -21.21 -4.97
CA ASP A 191 1.76 -20.52 -4.76
C ASP A 191 1.53 -19.09 -4.27
N ALA A 192 0.59 -18.37 -4.91
CA ALA A 192 0.23 -17.01 -4.53
C ALA A 192 -0.30 -16.93 -3.09
N LEU A 193 -1.27 -17.79 -2.75
CA LEU A 193 -1.83 -17.88 -1.40
C LEU A 193 -0.76 -18.20 -0.36
N HIS A 194 0.16 -19.13 -0.67
CA HIS A 194 1.27 -19.46 0.22
C HIS A 194 2.15 -18.24 0.50
N ASN A 195 2.62 -17.56 -0.55
CA ASN A 195 3.49 -16.40 -0.42
C ASN A 195 2.81 -15.23 0.30
N LEU A 196 1.55 -14.93 -0.04
CA LEU A 196 0.77 -13.90 0.65
C LEU A 196 0.51 -14.26 2.12
N SER A 197 0.35 -15.54 2.44
CA SER A 197 0.22 -16.01 3.82
C SER A 197 1.51 -15.80 4.63
N LEU A 198 2.69 -15.94 4.01
CA LEU A 198 3.96 -15.61 4.67
C LEU A 198 4.02 -14.12 5.04
N VAL A 199 3.66 -13.24 4.10
CA VAL A 199 3.61 -11.79 4.34
C VAL A 199 2.57 -11.46 5.42
N HIS A 200 1.40 -12.08 5.35
CA HIS A 200 0.34 -11.92 6.34
C HIS A 200 0.78 -12.32 7.75
N ALA A 201 1.40 -13.50 7.88
CA ALA A 201 1.93 -13.98 9.15
C ALA A 201 3.02 -13.06 9.70
N PHE A 202 3.93 -12.58 8.85
CA PHE A 202 4.95 -11.61 9.23
C PHE A 202 4.32 -10.33 9.81
N CYS A 203 3.38 -9.71 9.09
CA CYS A 203 2.80 -8.46 9.54
C CYS A 203 2.03 -8.61 10.86
N ASN A 204 1.26 -9.68 11.02
CA ASN A 204 0.51 -9.93 12.26
C ASN A 204 1.43 -10.19 13.47
N ARG A 205 2.60 -10.79 13.24
CA ARG A 205 3.55 -11.13 14.31
C ARG A 205 4.50 -9.98 14.65
N CYS A 206 4.95 -9.24 13.64
CA CYS A 206 6.12 -8.36 13.74
C CYS A 206 5.76 -6.87 13.70
N LEU A 207 4.59 -6.50 13.18
CA LEU A 207 4.15 -5.10 13.15
C LEU A 207 3.23 -4.79 14.34
N PRO A 208 3.24 -3.55 14.87
CA PRO A 208 2.44 -3.18 16.03
C PRO A 208 0.93 -3.15 15.75
N TYR A 209 0.53 -3.10 14.48
CA TYR A 209 -0.86 -3.06 14.05
C TYR A 209 -1.05 -3.92 12.80
N SER A 210 -2.23 -4.54 12.67
CA SER A 210 -2.61 -5.20 11.43
C SER A 210 -2.77 -4.16 10.33
N ILE A 211 -2.08 -4.40 9.21
CA ILE A 211 -2.17 -3.59 7.99
C ILE A 211 -3.06 -4.27 6.92
N PHE A 212 -3.64 -5.42 7.24
CA PHE A 212 -4.45 -6.19 6.30
C PHE A 212 -5.91 -5.83 6.44
N HIS A 213 -6.46 -5.23 5.38
CA HIS A 213 -7.90 -4.99 5.21
C HIS A 213 -8.54 -5.98 4.23
N MET A 214 -7.72 -6.86 3.64
CA MET A 214 -8.10 -7.92 2.69
C MET A 214 -7.44 -9.22 3.13
N GLN A 215 -8.12 -10.35 2.92
CA GLN A 215 -7.51 -11.66 3.10
C GLN A 215 -6.55 -11.98 1.94
N PRO A 216 -5.57 -12.89 2.13
CA PRO A 216 -4.69 -13.35 1.04
C PRO A 216 -5.46 -13.81 -0.21
N GLU A 217 -6.64 -14.41 -0.03
CA GLU A 217 -7.53 -14.84 -1.10
C GLU A 217 -8.00 -13.66 -1.94
N ASP A 218 -8.49 -12.60 -1.30
CA ASP A 218 -8.99 -11.39 -1.97
C ASP A 218 -7.90 -10.77 -2.87
N VAL A 219 -6.67 -10.68 -2.35
CA VAL A 219 -5.50 -10.16 -3.10
C VAL A 219 -5.16 -11.07 -4.28
N THR A 220 -5.24 -12.38 -4.11
CA THR A 220 -4.94 -13.33 -5.20
C THR A 220 -5.91 -13.17 -6.37
N TYR A 221 -7.19 -12.88 -6.09
CA TYR A 221 -8.21 -12.64 -7.12
C TYR A 221 -8.05 -11.32 -7.87
N MET A 222 -7.22 -10.38 -7.38
CA MET A 222 -6.93 -9.12 -8.09
C MET A 222 -6.00 -9.29 -9.30
N ARG A 223 -5.45 -10.49 -9.53
CA ARG A 223 -4.62 -10.79 -10.71
C ARG A 223 -5.36 -10.77 -12.04
N GLY A 224 -6.69 -10.91 -12.02
CA GLY A 224 -7.53 -11.11 -13.20
C GLY A 224 -7.97 -12.56 -13.38
#